data_AF-A0A4R3E5I2-F1
#
_entry.id   AF-A0A4R3E5I2-F1
#
_cell.length_a   1.000
_cell.length_b   1.000
_cell.length_c   1.000
_cell.angle_alpha   90.00
_cell.angle_beta   90.00
_cell.angle_gamma   90.00
#
_symmetry.space_group_name_H-M   'P 1'
#
loop_
_entity.id
_entity.type
_entity.pdbx_description
1 polymer ?
#
loop_
_entity_poly.entity_id
_entity_poly.type
_entity_poly.pdbx_seq_one_letter_code
_entity_poly.pdbx_strand_id
1 'polypeptide(L)'
;MTDWSVAAEAERAQWATATARLDDFRPLLPAEEDVVAKLLSGSFDRLGDGSRPESADPARIVRARFLRFLLLGGEDGCRPHEKGIRITGAWITDVLDLEACRVFRDIGLNDCHFEAAPILKAAIINRLFLDGSQLPGLQAERLEARGGVYLRGAEINGEVNLVQSRLGGNLECGGATIRVPRGYALLASSLEVRNVLVHGAQLKGGINLAGAQLAADLDCAGAVITPTEGIAIEASEAEARGSVVLRTTRVEGEIRLTAAQIAGDMDCSGAVLDHAGSTALDLSRSTIRGAFFLRRAAQVNGMLALTGASIGTIHDEAASWPKLGDLLLNRCRYGAFIDGPVDAESRLDWLARQTPERCGEDFWPQPYEQLAAVFREMGHGEDARAVLVVKERLQRRARRKRAGNPLLRWLLAAVDGVLGITLAYGRQPLLAFVWLIFFWLLGVAIFAYAEHRGAVMPNSAVVLRAPEWTLCGIETSEQRSLFATPQTSGLAAPEQTQLDCFRQRWEASSYPAFSPWMYSLDTLLPVLDMGQRTFWRPNPSKPGGRVAINYFYFQSVIGWALSLLAVAGFSGLVKSP
;
A
#
# COMPACT_ATOMS: atom_id res chain seq x y z
N MET A 1 -23.81 -16.24 -58.45
CA MET A 1 -23.85 -15.05 -59.34
C MET A 1 -25.15 -14.33 -59.03
N THR A 2 -25.11 -13.00 -58.89
CA THR A 2 -25.98 -12.13 -58.04
C THR A 2 -25.48 -12.17 -56.59
N ASP A 3 -24.81 -11.15 -56.05
CA ASP A 3 -25.32 -9.78 -55.93
C ASP A 3 -24.18 -8.74 -55.72
N TRP A 4 -23.17 -8.75 -56.59
CA TRP A 4 -22.06 -7.78 -56.51
C TRP A 4 -22.44 -6.38 -57.02
N SER A 5 -23.58 -6.22 -57.71
CA SER A 5 -24.02 -4.92 -58.22
C SER A 5 -24.69 -4.07 -57.14
N VAL A 6 -25.46 -4.66 -56.22
CA VAL A 6 -26.19 -3.92 -55.19
C VAL A 6 -25.27 -3.39 -54.08
N ALA A 7 -24.21 -4.14 -53.74
CA ALA A 7 -23.18 -3.64 -52.81
C ALA A 7 -22.37 -2.48 -53.40
N ALA A 8 -22.05 -2.53 -54.71
CA ALA A 8 -21.36 -1.45 -55.40
C ALA A 8 -22.25 -0.22 -55.63
N GLU A 9 -23.56 -0.40 -55.83
CA GLU A 9 -24.53 0.70 -55.91
C GLU A 9 -24.81 1.33 -54.53
N ALA A 10 -24.83 0.54 -53.45
CA ALA A 10 -24.92 1.05 -52.09
C ALA A 10 -23.63 1.80 -51.66
N GLU A 11 -22.45 1.32 -52.09
CA GLU A 11 -21.17 2.01 -51.86
C GLU A 11 -21.07 3.30 -52.70
N ARG A 12 -21.63 3.32 -53.93
CA ARG A 12 -21.77 4.53 -54.75
C ARG A 12 -22.79 5.53 -54.19
N ALA A 13 -23.84 5.06 -53.53
CA ALA A 13 -24.91 5.90 -52.98
C ALA A 13 -24.57 6.54 -51.62
N GLN A 14 -23.46 6.14 -50.98
CA GLN A 14 -23.04 6.64 -49.66
C GLN A 14 -21.94 7.70 -49.70
N TRP A 15 -21.43 8.05 -50.88
CA TRP A 15 -20.69 9.29 -51.03
C TRP A 15 -21.74 10.38 -51.07
N ALA A 16 -21.81 11.17 -49.99
CA ALA A 16 -22.46 12.46 -50.09
C ALA A 16 -21.87 13.12 -51.33
N THR A 17 -22.68 13.32 -52.37
CA THR A 17 -22.25 13.93 -53.62
C THR A 17 -21.43 15.14 -53.23
N ALA A 18 -20.12 15.07 -53.45
CA ALA A 18 -19.23 16.14 -53.03
C ALA A 18 -19.78 17.41 -53.67
N THR A 19 -20.24 18.36 -52.85
CA THR A 19 -20.78 19.62 -53.36
C THR A 19 -19.70 20.43 -54.07
N ALA A 20 -18.43 20.11 -53.82
CA ALA A 20 -17.27 20.64 -54.51
C ALA A 20 -16.83 19.71 -55.67
N ARG A 21 -16.36 20.30 -56.76
CA ARG A 21 -15.73 19.65 -57.92
C ARG A 21 -14.25 20.02 -57.98
N LEU A 22 -13.43 19.26 -58.72
CA LEU A 22 -12.00 19.60 -58.88
C LEU A 22 -11.80 21.01 -59.46
N ASP A 23 -12.71 21.41 -60.35
CA ASP A 23 -12.68 22.72 -61.01
C ASP A 23 -12.83 23.90 -60.04
N ASP A 24 -13.47 23.71 -58.87
CA ASP A 24 -13.61 24.75 -57.84
C ASP A 24 -12.27 25.12 -57.18
N PHE A 25 -11.25 24.29 -57.37
CA PHE A 25 -9.91 24.50 -56.86
C PHE A 25 -8.95 25.09 -57.91
N ARG A 26 -9.35 25.23 -59.18
CA ARG A 26 -8.42 25.73 -60.21
C ARG A 26 -8.06 27.22 -60.04
N PRO A 27 -6.82 27.64 -60.37
CA PRO A 27 -5.69 26.78 -60.75
C PRO A 27 -5.20 25.95 -59.55
N LEU A 28 -4.85 24.69 -59.81
CA LEU A 28 -4.25 23.82 -58.79
C LEU A 28 -2.83 24.31 -58.48
N LEU A 29 -2.41 24.16 -57.24
CA LEU A 29 -1.03 24.39 -56.85
C LEU A 29 -0.14 23.23 -57.33
N PRO A 30 1.17 23.42 -57.54
CA PRO A 30 2.06 22.34 -58.01
C PRO A 30 1.99 21.08 -57.15
N ALA A 31 1.86 21.24 -55.82
CA ALA A 31 1.69 20.10 -54.91
C ALA A 31 0.35 19.37 -55.11
N GLU A 32 -0.73 20.11 -55.35
CA GLU A 32 -2.07 19.54 -55.56
C GLU A 32 -2.14 18.81 -56.90
N GLU A 33 -1.50 19.34 -57.96
CA GLU A 33 -1.35 18.64 -59.24
C GLU A 33 -0.60 17.32 -59.07
N ASP A 34 0.49 17.31 -58.30
CA ASP A 34 1.26 16.10 -58.01
C ASP A 34 0.44 15.07 -57.21
N VAL A 35 -0.31 15.52 -56.20
CA VAL A 35 -1.24 14.66 -55.46
C VAL A 35 -2.26 14.05 -56.42
N VAL A 36 -2.97 14.85 -57.24
CA VAL A 36 -3.96 14.34 -58.20
C VAL A 36 -3.36 13.31 -59.16
N ALA A 37 -2.17 13.58 -59.68
CA ALA A 37 -1.47 12.68 -60.60
C ALA A 37 -1.17 11.31 -59.99
N LYS A 38 -1.01 11.25 -58.66
CA LYS A 38 -0.62 10.04 -57.92
C LYS A 38 -1.75 9.41 -57.09
N LEU A 39 -2.93 10.04 -57.01
CA LEU A 39 -4.10 9.55 -56.24
C LEU A 39 -4.47 8.10 -56.51
N LEU A 40 -4.31 7.62 -57.76
CA LEU A 40 -4.66 6.26 -58.17
C LEU A 40 -3.53 5.25 -57.96
N SER A 41 -2.31 5.69 -57.64
CA SER A 41 -1.14 4.82 -57.50
C SER A 41 -1.14 4.01 -56.20
N GLY A 42 -1.82 4.52 -55.15
CA GLY A 42 -1.78 3.96 -53.81
C GLY A 42 -0.39 4.00 -53.15
N SER A 43 0.53 4.78 -53.72
CA SER A 43 1.84 5.10 -53.14
C SER A 43 1.72 6.32 -52.20
N PHE A 44 2.71 6.53 -51.34
CA PHE A 44 2.76 7.73 -50.50
C PHE A 44 3.14 8.94 -51.36
N ASP A 45 2.31 9.97 -51.34
CA ASP A 45 2.54 11.22 -52.03
C ASP A 45 3.57 12.02 -51.22
N ARG A 46 4.84 11.75 -51.52
CA ARG A 46 5.98 12.47 -50.95
C ARG A 46 6.15 13.80 -51.67
N LEU A 47 5.86 14.90 -50.98
CA LEU A 47 6.07 16.25 -51.47
C LEU A 47 7.47 16.75 -51.11
N GLY A 48 8.18 17.29 -52.09
CA GLY A 48 9.58 17.72 -51.93
C GLY A 48 10.51 16.60 -51.44
N ASP A 49 11.27 16.85 -50.38
CA ASP A 49 12.13 15.86 -49.73
C ASP A 49 11.38 15.00 -48.70
N GLY A 50 10.07 15.18 -48.54
CA GLY A 50 9.26 14.47 -47.54
C GLY A 50 9.59 14.80 -46.09
N SER A 51 10.46 15.77 -45.82
CA SER A 51 10.65 16.29 -44.47
C SER A 51 9.59 17.34 -44.16
N ARG A 52 9.39 17.61 -42.86
CA ARG A 52 8.46 18.63 -42.40
C ARG A 52 8.88 20.02 -42.93
N PRO A 53 8.02 20.71 -43.71
CA PRO A 53 8.40 21.99 -44.30
C PRO A 53 8.53 23.08 -43.22
N GLU A 54 9.59 23.88 -43.30
CA GLU A 54 9.83 25.03 -42.40
C GLU A 54 9.19 26.32 -42.90
N SER A 55 8.88 26.39 -44.20
CA SER A 55 8.25 27.54 -44.86
C SER A 55 7.25 27.10 -45.92
N ALA A 56 6.30 27.97 -46.23
CA ALA A 56 5.29 27.77 -47.27
C ALA A 56 5.91 27.80 -48.69
N ASP A 57 6.39 26.65 -49.16
CA ASP A 57 6.86 26.43 -50.54
C ASP A 57 5.69 26.04 -51.46
N PRO A 58 5.43 26.73 -52.58
CA PRO A 58 4.39 26.36 -53.55
C PRO A 58 4.40 24.90 -54.01
N ALA A 59 5.56 24.24 -54.00
CA ALA A 59 5.70 22.81 -54.33
C ALA A 59 5.21 21.86 -53.22
N ARG A 60 4.86 22.39 -52.05
CA ARG A 60 4.40 21.64 -50.87
C ARG A 60 3.08 22.15 -50.29
N ILE A 61 2.59 23.31 -50.72
CA ILE A 61 1.35 23.88 -50.22
C ILE A 61 0.14 23.11 -50.76
N VAL A 62 -0.69 22.61 -49.85
CA VAL A 62 -1.95 21.93 -50.18
C VAL A 62 -3.08 22.60 -49.40
N ARG A 63 -4.13 23.04 -50.09
CA ARG A 63 -5.25 23.70 -49.41
C ARG A 63 -6.10 22.69 -48.63
N ALA A 64 -6.46 23.00 -47.38
CA ALA A 64 -7.26 22.10 -46.56
C ALA A 64 -8.63 21.77 -47.16
N ARG A 65 -9.26 22.73 -47.85
CA ARG A 65 -10.52 22.51 -48.59
C ARG A 65 -10.39 21.48 -49.72
N PHE A 66 -9.23 21.43 -50.37
CA PHE A 66 -8.93 20.46 -51.43
C PHE A 66 -8.70 19.07 -50.83
N LEU A 67 -7.96 18.99 -49.72
CA LEU A 67 -7.84 17.74 -48.96
C LEU A 67 -9.18 17.21 -48.49
N ARG A 68 -10.04 18.08 -47.94
CA ARG A 68 -11.41 17.71 -47.53
C ARG A 68 -12.19 17.09 -48.70
N PHE A 69 -12.16 17.72 -49.88
CA PHE A 69 -12.83 17.19 -51.08
C PHE A 69 -12.37 15.77 -51.42
N LEU A 70 -11.06 15.54 -51.44
CA LEU A 70 -10.51 14.22 -51.72
C LEU A 70 -10.87 13.20 -50.62
N LEU A 71 -10.76 13.58 -49.34
CA LEU A 71 -11.06 12.70 -48.20
C LEU A 71 -12.53 12.23 -48.18
N LEU A 72 -13.44 13.06 -48.67
CA LEU A 72 -14.87 12.72 -48.79
C LEU A 72 -15.21 11.88 -50.02
N GLY A 73 -14.22 11.51 -50.84
CA GLY A 73 -14.36 10.58 -51.97
C GLY A 73 -13.97 11.19 -53.32
N GLY A 74 -13.79 12.51 -53.40
CA GLY A 74 -13.49 13.21 -54.65
C GLY A 74 -14.62 13.11 -55.68
N GLU A 75 -14.26 13.23 -56.96
CA GLU A 75 -15.15 13.03 -58.10
C GLU A 75 -14.59 11.99 -59.08
N ASP A 76 -15.39 11.59 -60.07
CA ASP A 76 -14.96 10.62 -61.09
C ASP A 76 -13.69 11.09 -61.81
N GLY A 77 -12.64 10.26 -61.78
CA GLY A 77 -11.30 10.58 -62.30
C GLY A 77 -10.30 11.06 -61.23
N CYS A 78 -10.77 11.54 -60.08
CA CYS A 78 -9.94 11.99 -58.94
C CYS A 78 -10.35 11.32 -57.62
N ARG A 79 -10.84 10.08 -57.70
CA ARG A 79 -11.17 9.25 -56.52
C ARG A 79 -9.86 8.79 -55.86
N PRO A 80 -9.69 8.94 -54.53
CA PRO A 80 -8.51 8.40 -53.85
C PRO A 80 -8.41 6.88 -53.96
N HIS A 81 -7.18 6.36 -53.96
CA HIS A 81 -6.94 4.92 -53.87
C HIS A 81 -7.64 4.30 -52.64
N GLU A 82 -7.91 3.00 -52.70
CA GLU A 82 -8.49 2.19 -51.61
C GLU A 82 -7.68 2.21 -50.29
N LYS A 83 -6.43 2.71 -50.33
CA LYS A 83 -5.55 2.87 -49.17
C LYS A 83 -5.76 4.21 -48.44
N GLY A 84 -6.62 5.07 -48.97
CA GLY A 84 -6.81 6.44 -48.50
C GLY A 84 -5.77 7.42 -49.01
N ILE A 85 -5.78 8.61 -48.42
CA ILE A 85 -4.88 9.71 -48.78
C ILE A 85 -3.68 9.64 -47.86
N ARG A 86 -2.48 9.62 -48.43
CA ARG A 86 -1.23 9.47 -47.67
C ARG A 86 -0.21 10.44 -48.20
N ILE A 87 -0.18 11.62 -47.61
CA ILE A 87 0.69 12.71 -47.98
C ILE A 87 1.78 12.87 -46.93
N THR A 88 2.99 13.18 -47.39
CA THR A 88 4.13 13.44 -46.52
C THR A 88 4.85 14.72 -46.94
N GLY A 89 5.18 15.59 -45.98
CA GLY A 89 5.91 16.83 -46.25
C GLY A 89 5.04 18.00 -46.74
N ALA A 90 3.73 17.97 -46.53
CA ALA A 90 2.83 19.04 -46.99
C ALA A 90 2.77 20.24 -46.03
N TRP A 91 2.57 21.43 -46.59
CA TRP A 91 2.15 22.62 -45.87
C TRP A 91 0.64 22.82 -46.09
N ILE A 92 -0.15 22.54 -45.08
CA ILE A 92 -1.61 22.54 -45.14
C ILE A 92 -2.12 23.92 -44.72
N THR A 93 -2.68 24.65 -45.69
CA THR A 93 -3.27 25.98 -45.46
C THR A 93 -4.73 25.87 -45.10
N ASP A 94 -5.24 26.86 -44.37
CA ASP A 94 -6.63 26.92 -43.89
C ASP A 94 -6.99 25.78 -42.91
N VAL A 95 -8.25 25.72 -42.50
CA VAL A 95 -8.77 24.72 -41.55
C VAL A 95 -9.17 23.45 -42.30
N LEU A 96 -8.56 22.30 -41.94
CA LEU A 96 -9.07 20.99 -42.34
C LEU A 96 -10.24 20.60 -41.45
N ASP A 97 -11.41 21.04 -41.87
CA ASP A 97 -12.69 20.67 -41.26
C ASP A 97 -13.14 19.32 -41.82
N LEU A 98 -13.49 18.37 -40.96
CA LEU A 98 -14.12 17.08 -41.22
C LEU A 98 -15.24 16.83 -40.19
N GLU A 99 -15.77 17.88 -39.57
CA GLU A 99 -16.84 17.79 -38.58
C GLU A 99 -18.06 17.05 -39.14
N ALA A 100 -18.58 16.10 -38.36
CA ALA A 100 -19.71 15.23 -38.68
C ALA A 100 -19.58 14.45 -40.00
N CYS A 101 -18.37 14.33 -40.56
CA CYS A 101 -18.13 13.66 -41.83
C CYS A 101 -17.85 12.16 -41.64
N ARG A 102 -18.09 11.38 -42.68
CA ARG A 102 -17.69 9.97 -42.76
C ARG A 102 -16.58 9.80 -43.79
N VAL A 103 -15.39 9.41 -43.33
CA VAL A 103 -14.22 9.15 -44.17
C VAL A 103 -13.90 7.66 -44.12
N PHE A 104 -14.23 6.96 -45.21
CA PHE A 104 -14.13 5.49 -45.25
C PHE A 104 -12.70 4.95 -45.37
N ARG A 105 -11.74 5.81 -45.72
CA ARG A 105 -10.34 5.42 -45.97
C ARG A 105 -9.40 6.04 -44.93
N ASP A 106 -8.14 5.64 -44.96
CA ASP A 106 -7.14 6.18 -44.03
C ASP A 106 -6.83 7.65 -44.37
N ILE A 107 -6.60 8.43 -43.33
CA ILE A 107 -6.10 9.81 -43.40
C ILE A 107 -4.65 9.78 -42.95
N GLY A 108 -3.71 9.85 -43.89
CA GLY A 108 -2.28 9.92 -43.62
C GLY A 108 -1.71 11.28 -44.00
N LEU A 109 -1.32 12.07 -43.02
CA LEU A 109 -0.73 13.40 -43.19
C LEU A 109 0.51 13.48 -42.28
N ASN A 110 1.57 12.79 -42.70
CA ASN A 110 2.81 12.64 -41.92
C ASN A 110 3.81 13.72 -42.28
N ASP A 111 4.64 14.13 -41.32
CA ASP A 111 5.66 15.18 -41.52
C ASP A 111 5.08 16.43 -42.21
N CYS A 112 3.83 16.78 -41.89
CA CYS A 112 3.12 17.93 -42.46
C CYS A 112 3.15 19.12 -41.49
N HIS A 113 3.02 20.33 -42.01
CA HIS A 113 2.78 21.54 -41.22
C HIS A 113 1.33 22.00 -41.41
N PHE A 114 0.59 22.23 -40.32
CA PHE A 114 -0.77 22.77 -40.36
C PHE A 114 -0.79 24.22 -39.87
N GLU A 115 -1.33 25.13 -40.68
CA GLU A 115 -1.52 26.52 -40.25
C GLU A 115 -2.64 26.67 -39.21
N ALA A 116 -3.66 25.83 -39.29
CA ALA A 116 -4.81 25.84 -38.39
C ALA A 116 -5.11 24.44 -37.86
N ALA A 117 -5.78 24.37 -36.70
CA ALA A 117 -6.06 23.11 -36.03
C ALA A 117 -7.06 22.29 -36.85
N PRO A 118 -6.74 21.04 -37.24
CA PRO A 118 -7.71 20.16 -37.88
C PRO A 118 -8.90 19.86 -36.94
N ILE A 119 -10.10 19.84 -37.53
CA ILE A 119 -11.38 19.61 -36.84
C ILE A 119 -11.98 18.29 -37.34
N LEU A 120 -12.13 17.31 -36.47
CA LEU A 120 -12.73 16.01 -36.72
C LEU A 120 -13.84 15.69 -35.70
N LYS A 121 -14.52 16.72 -35.20
CA LYS A 121 -15.61 16.57 -34.22
C LYS A 121 -16.71 15.69 -34.77
N ALA A 122 -17.15 14.69 -34.00
CA ALA A 122 -18.19 13.74 -34.41
C ALA A 122 -17.94 13.07 -35.78
N ALA A 123 -16.68 13.02 -36.25
CA ALA A 123 -16.34 12.37 -37.50
C ALA A 123 -16.28 10.84 -37.32
N ILE A 124 -16.53 10.10 -38.40
CA ILE A 124 -16.36 8.64 -38.44
C ILE A 124 -15.27 8.34 -39.46
N ILE A 125 -14.13 7.83 -39.01
CA ILE A 125 -12.95 7.62 -39.85
C ILE A 125 -12.41 6.19 -39.74
N ASN A 126 -11.52 5.80 -40.66
CA ASN A 126 -10.78 4.55 -40.51
C ASN A 126 -9.58 4.72 -39.55
N ARG A 127 -8.55 5.48 -39.97
CA ARG A 127 -7.33 5.75 -39.19
C ARG A 127 -6.84 7.16 -39.47
N LEU A 128 -6.21 7.79 -38.47
CA LEU A 128 -5.58 9.10 -38.60
C LEU A 128 -4.09 9.00 -38.25
N PHE A 129 -3.22 9.28 -39.22
CA PHE A 129 -1.79 9.38 -39.04
C PHE A 129 -1.34 10.83 -39.21
N LEU A 130 -0.71 11.36 -38.17
CA LEU A 130 -0.14 12.70 -38.06
C LEU A 130 1.28 12.60 -37.49
N ASP A 131 1.99 11.51 -37.80
CA ASP A 131 3.33 11.24 -37.28
C ASP A 131 4.30 12.31 -37.80
N GLY A 132 5.16 12.84 -36.94
CA GLY A 132 6.15 13.89 -37.27
C GLY A 132 5.56 15.28 -37.60
N SER A 133 4.23 15.39 -37.73
CA SER A 133 3.56 16.62 -38.14
C SER A 133 3.56 17.71 -37.07
N GLN A 134 3.51 18.96 -37.50
CA GLN A 134 3.34 20.13 -36.64
C GLN A 134 1.92 20.69 -36.78
N LEU A 135 1.23 20.84 -35.66
CA LEU A 135 -0.15 21.34 -35.63
C LEU A 135 -0.39 22.27 -34.43
N PRO A 136 -1.28 23.27 -34.55
CA PRO A 136 -1.61 24.17 -33.45
C PRO A 136 -2.64 23.57 -32.47
N GLY A 137 -3.06 22.32 -32.66
CA GLY A 137 -4.04 21.60 -31.84
C GLY A 137 -4.83 20.60 -32.69
N LEU A 138 -5.57 19.69 -32.05
CA LEU A 138 -6.41 18.69 -32.73
C LEU A 138 -7.79 18.67 -32.07
N GLN A 139 -8.84 19.04 -32.80
CA GLN A 139 -10.21 19.03 -32.27
C GLN A 139 -10.95 17.78 -32.77
N ALA A 140 -10.99 16.72 -31.98
CA ALA A 140 -11.56 15.43 -32.36
C ALA A 140 -12.54 14.90 -31.30
N GLU A 141 -13.31 15.79 -30.67
CA GLU A 141 -14.39 15.42 -29.73
C GLU A 141 -15.39 14.46 -30.40
N ARG A 142 -15.78 13.38 -29.72
CA ARG A 142 -16.71 12.36 -30.22
C ARG A 142 -16.28 11.72 -31.55
N LEU A 143 -14.97 11.66 -31.83
CA LEU A 143 -14.44 10.97 -33.00
C LEU A 143 -14.68 9.46 -32.88
N GLU A 144 -15.20 8.83 -33.93
CA GLU A 144 -15.24 7.37 -34.05
C GLU A 144 -14.21 6.92 -35.09
N ALA A 145 -13.10 6.34 -34.64
CA ALA A 145 -12.11 5.74 -35.53
C ALA A 145 -12.16 4.22 -35.44
N ARG A 146 -12.28 3.54 -36.58
CA ARG A 146 -12.23 2.07 -36.61
C ARG A 146 -10.86 1.53 -36.18
N GLY A 147 -9.80 2.28 -36.45
CA GLY A 147 -8.45 2.07 -35.94
C GLY A 147 -8.06 3.13 -34.90
N GLY A 148 -6.88 3.72 -35.06
CA GLY A 148 -6.26 4.59 -34.05
C GLY A 148 -5.92 5.99 -34.57
N VAL A 149 -5.44 6.81 -33.63
CA VAL A 149 -4.86 8.14 -33.88
C VAL A 149 -3.38 8.07 -33.53
N TYR A 150 -2.53 8.36 -34.51
CA TYR A 150 -1.07 8.23 -34.40
C TYR A 150 -0.43 9.61 -34.55
N LEU A 151 0.27 10.05 -33.51
CA LEU A 151 0.89 11.36 -33.32
C LEU A 151 2.38 11.19 -32.95
N ARG A 152 3.05 10.13 -33.44
CA ARG A 152 4.41 9.79 -33.02
C ARG A 152 5.37 10.87 -33.48
N GLY A 153 6.17 11.42 -32.56
CA GLY A 153 7.08 12.53 -32.87
C GLY A 153 6.39 13.82 -33.33
N ALA A 154 5.07 13.95 -33.20
CA ALA A 154 4.34 15.15 -33.60
C ALA A 154 4.68 16.34 -32.68
N GLU A 155 4.66 17.55 -33.21
CA GLU A 155 4.81 18.79 -32.46
C GLU A 155 3.48 19.56 -32.42
N ILE A 156 2.83 19.56 -31.26
CA ILE A 156 1.48 20.10 -31.10
C ILE A 156 1.53 21.30 -30.15
N ASN A 157 1.29 22.50 -30.68
CA ASN A 157 1.28 23.74 -29.90
C ASN A 157 -0.15 24.14 -29.50
N GLY A 158 -0.90 23.17 -28.96
CA GLY A 158 -2.26 23.33 -28.48
C GLY A 158 -2.83 22.02 -27.94
N GLU A 159 -4.11 22.03 -27.61
CA GLU A 159 -4.79 20.88 -27.01
C GLU A 159 -5.07 19.79 -28.05
N VAL A 160 -4.85 18.52 -27.66
CA VAL A 160 -5.40 17.36 -28.36
C VAL A 160 -6.67 16.92 -27.65
N ASN A 161 -7.82 17.23 -28.26
CA ASN A 161 -9.13 16.96 -27.70
C ASN A 161 -9.77 15.72 -28.35
N LEU A 162 -9.93 14.66 -27.58
CA LEU A 162 -10.52 13.37 -27.94
C LEU A 162 -11.62 12.99 -26.95
N VAL A 163 -12.24 13.96 -26.29
CA VAL A 163 -13.31 13.73 -25.31
C VAL A 163 -14.44 12.90 -25.93
N GLN A 164 -14.90 11.88 -25.21
CA GLN A 164 -15.99 10.98 -25.63
C GLN A 164 -15.75 10.30 -26.99
N SER A 165 -14.49 10.15 -27.41
CA SER A 165 -14.14 9.48 -28.66
C SER A 165 -14.09 7.96 -28.48
N ARG A 166 -14.21 7.24 -29.60
CA ARG A 166 -14.09 5.79 -29.67
C ARG A 166 -13.06 5.41 -30.72
N LEU A 167 -11.98 4.78 -30.28
CA LEU A 167 -10.89 4.34 -31.13
C LEU A 167 -10.78 2.81 -31.06
N GLY A 168 -11.03 2.12 -32.16
CA GLY A 168 -10.86 0.66 -32.22
C GLY A 168 -9.39 0.19 -32.12
N GLY A 169 -8.45 1.11 -32.32
CA GLY A 169 -7.01 0.92 -32.19
C GLY A 169 -6.40 1.69 -31.01
N ASN A 170 -5.18 2.17 -31.20
CA ASN A 170 -4.41 2.88 -30.17
C ASN A 170 -4.52 4.39 -30.34
N LEU A 171 -4.32 5.11 -29.24
CA LEU A 171 -3.86 6.50 -29.26
C LEU A 171 -2.36 6.49 -29.01
N GLU A 172 -1.56 6.88 -30.00
CA GLU A 172 -0.09 6.84 -29.91
C GLU A 172 0.50 8.24 -29.99
N CYS A 173 1.07 8.71 -28.90
CA CYS A 173 1.77 9.99 -28.76
C CYS A 173 3.26 9.79 -28.48
N GLY A 174 3.83 8.65 -28.88
CA GLY A 174 5.22 8.29 -28.59
C GLY A 174 6.23 9.32 -29.11
N GLY A 175 7.07 9.87 -28.24
CA GLY A 175 8.04 10.91 -28.60
C GLY A 175 7.43 12.25 -29.03
N ALA A 176 6.12 12.43 -28.92
CA ALA A 176 5.45 13.68 -29.27
C ALA A 176 5.82 14.80 -28.30
N THR A 177 5.81 16.04 -28.77
CA THR A 177 5.91 17.23 -27.92
C THR A 177 4.62 18.01 -27.99
N ILE A 178 3.87 18.06 -26.88
CA ILE A 178 2.58 18.77 -26.82
C ILE A 178 2.69 19.89 -25.78
N ARG A 179 2.40 21.12 -26.19
CA ARG A 179 2.53 22.32 -25.35
C ARG A 179 1.21 23.08 -25.37
N VAL A 180 0.61 23.24 -24.20
CA VAL A 180 -0.56 24.10 -23.98
C VAL A 180 -0.20 25.24 -23.04
N PRO A 181 -0.76 26.45 -23.24
CA PRO A 181 -0.55 27.56 -22.33
C PRO A 181 -1.26 27.34 -20.99
N ARG A 182 -2.43 26.68 -21.01
CA ARG A 182 -3.24 26.29 -19.84
C ARG A 182 -4.05 25.03 -20.15
N GLY A 183 -4.37 24.27 -19.11
CA GLY A 183 -5.22 23.08 -19.17
C GLY A 183 -4.45 21.79 -19.47
N TYR A 184 -5.11 20.89 -20.18
CA TYR A 184 -4.59 19.57 -20.51
C TYR A 184 -3.97 19.57 -21.91
N ALA A 185 -2.79 18.99 -22.04
CA ALA A 185 -2.16 18.73 -23.34
C ALA A 185 -2.97 17.67 -24.11
N LEU A 186 -3.44 16.64 -23.40
CA LEU A 186 -4.31 15.59 -23.93
C LEU A 186 -5.61 15.54 -23.14
N LEU A 187 -6.72 15.94 -23.75
CA LEU A 187 -8.06 15.90 -23.18
C LEU A 187 -8.84 14.73 -23.77
N ALA A 188 -8.95 13.64 -23.03
CA ALA A 188 -9.50 12.36 -23.46
C ALA A 188 -10.42 11.75 -22.39
N SER A 189 -11.22 12.59 -21.72
CA SER A 189 -12.23 12.12 -20.78
C SER A 189 -13.29 11.27 -21.48
N SER A 190 -13.66 10.16 -20.84
CA SER A 190 -14.58 9.15 -21.38
C SER A 190 -14.16 8.60 -22.75
N LEU A 191 -12.85 8.53 -23.03
CA LEU A 191 -12.30 7.88 -24.22
C LEU A 191 -12.46 6.36 -24.13
N GLU A 192 -12.98 5.74 -25.18
CA GLU A 192 -12.93 4.27 -25.37
C GLU A 192 -11.80 3.95 -26.35
N VAL A 193 -10.78 3.20 -25.93
CA VAL A 193 -9.59 2.93 -26.75
C VAL A 193 -8.94 1.60 -26.40
N ARG A 194 -8.11 1.04 -27.29
CA ARG A 194 -7.31 -0.14 -26.94
C ARG A 194 -6.17 0.20 -25.98
N ASN A 195 -5.25 1.06 -26.41
CA ASN A 195 -4.10 1.52 -25.62
C ASN A 195 -3.95 3.04 -25.72
N VAL A 196 -3.44 3.66 -24.67
CA VAL A 196 -2.94 5.03 -24.71
C VAL A 196 -1.43 4.97 -24.49
N LEU A 197 -0.65 5.24 -25.53
CA LEU A 197 0.79 5.10 -25.56
C LEU A 197 1.45 6.48 -25.65
N VAL A 198 2.07 6.93 -24.56
CA VAL A 198 2.69 8.26 -24.38
C VAL A 198 4.20 8.11 -24.12
N HIS A 199 4.79 7.01 -24.59
CA HIS A 199 6.18 6.67 -24.29
C HIS A 199 7.17 7.75 -24.78
N GLY A 200 8.05 8.22 -23.91
CA GLY A 200 9.06 9.23 -24.23
C GLY A 200 8.52 10.59 -24.70
N ALA A 201 7.22 10.87 -24.51
CA ALA A 201 6.63 12.15 -24.90
C ALA A 201 7.00 13.27 -23.92
N GLN A 202 7.00 14.51 -24.42
CA GLN A 202 7.18 15.72 -23.61
C GLN A 202 5.88 16.52 -23.60
N LEU A 203 5.20 16.54 -22.47
CA LEU A 203 3.91 17.21 -22.30
C LEU A 203 4.05 18.40 -21.36
N LYS A 204 3.88 19.60 -21.90
CA LYS A 204 3.69 20.82 -21.11
C LYS A 204 2.19 21.12 -21.03
N GLY A 205 1.56 20.47 -20.05
CA GLY A 205 0.12 20.34 -19.87
C GLY A 205 -0.21 18.97 -19.28
N GLY A 206 -1.35 18.84 -18.63
CA GLY A 206 -1.77 17.55 -18.06
C GLY A 206 -2.32 16.57 -19.09
N ILE A 207 -2.60 15.34 -18.66
CA ILE A 207 -3.41 14.35 -19.37
C ILE A 207 -4.73 14.15 -18.61
N ASN A 208 -5.87 14.24 -19.29
CA ASN A 208 -7.17 13.91 -18.71
C ASN A 208 -7.75 12.67 -19.40
N LEU A 209 -7.88 11.60 -18.64
CA LEU A 209 -8.46 10.30 -18.98
C LEU A 209 -9.57 9.93 -17.99
N ALA A 210 -10.21 10.91 -17.35
CA ALA A 210 -11.29 10.66 -16.40
C ALA A 210 -12.40 9.82 -17.04
N GLY A 211 -12.76 8.69 -16.41
CA GLY A 211 -13.75 7.75 -16.90
C GLY A 211 -13.41 7.09 -18.24
N ALA A 212 -12.15 7.11 -18.68
CA ALA A 212 -11.72 6.44 -19.90
C ALA A 212 -11.73 4.91 -19.75
N GLN A 213 -12.06 4.19 -20.83
CA GLN A 213 -12.08 2.73 -20.90
C GLN A 213 -10.99 2.25 -21.86
N LEU A 214 -9.96 1.63 -21.30
CA LEU A 214 -8.81 1.09 -22.03
C LEU A 214 -8.92 -0.43 -22.07
N ALA A 215 -9.00 -1.00 -23.27
CA ALA A 215 -9.06 -2.45 -23.45
C ALA A 215 -7.72 -3.16 -23.14
N ALA A 216 -6.63 -2.40 -23.03
CA ALA A 216 -5.30 -2.85 -22.66
C ALA A 216 -4.60 -1.77 -21.79
N ASP A 217 -3.46 -1.24 -22.21
CA ASP A 217 -2.53 -0.53 -21.34
C ASP A 217 -2.60 1.01 -21.46
N LEU A 218 -2.32 1.71 -20.35
CA LEU A 218 -1.88 3.09 -20.33
C LEU A 218 -0.36 3.10 -20.12
N ASP A 219 0.40 3.45 -21.15
CA ASP A 219 1.86 3.45 -21.10
C ASP A 219 2.42 4.86 -21.23
N CYS A 220 2.97 5.39 -20.13
CA CYS A 220 3.65 6.68 -20.07
C CYS A 220 5.17 6.52 -19.87
N ALA A 221 5.74 5.36 -20.20
CA ALA A 221 7.14 5.06 -19.91
C ALA A 221 8.10 6.10 -20.50
N GLY A 222 8.97 6.67 -19.65
CA GLY A 222 9.95 7.68 -20.05
C GLY A 222 9.36 9.04 -20.44
N ALA A 223 8.05 9.25 -20.28
CA ALA A 223 7.43 10.54 -20.55
C ALA A 223 7.85 11.60 -19.51
N VAL A 224 7.84 12.86 -19.93
CA VAL A 224 8.02 14.03 -19.06
C VAL A 224 6.74 14.84 -19.10
N ILE A 225 6.06 14.95 -17.96
CA ILE A 225 4.76 15.62 -17.85
C ILE A 225 4.89 16.76 -16.84
N THR A 226 4.79 17.98 -17.34
CA THR A 226 4.76 19.22 -16.54
C THR A 226 3.43 19.91 -16.80
N PRO A 227 2.44 19.80 -15.91
CA PRO A 227 1.14 20.41 -16.07
C PRO A 227 1.22 21.91 -15.90
N THR A 228 0.21 22.60 -16.40
CA THR A 228 0.06 24.05 -16.18
C THR A 228 -0.58 24.37 -14.84
N GLU A 229 -1.33 23.42 -14.28
CA GLU A 229 -2.10 23.54 -13.03
C GLU A 229 -2.03 22.20 -12.28
N GLY A 230 -2.19 22.20 -10.95
CA GLY A 230 -1.84 21.11 -10.00
C GLY A 230 -1.93 19.62 -10.39
N ILE A 231 -2.73 19.20 -11.38
CA ILE A 231 -2.91 17.81 -11.79
C ILE A 231 -2.20 17.53 -13.12
N ALA A 232 -1.28 16.56 -13.10
CA ALA A 232 -0.54 16.11 -14.27
C ALA A 232 -1.24 14.98 -15.03
N ILE A 233 -1.84 14.03 -14.32
CA ILE A 233 -2.64 12.96 -14.92
C ILE A 233 -3.93 12.84 -14.10
N GLU A 234 -5.06 13.15 -14.72
CA GLU A 234 -6.39 12.92 -14.16
C GLU A 234 -6.97 11.67 -14.82
N ALA A 235 -7.07 10.58 -14.08
CA ALA A 235 -7.58 9.30 -14.53
C ALA A 235 -8.52 8.68 -13.48
N SER A 236 -9.26 9.54 -12.76
CA SER A 236 -10.32 9.10 -11.85
C SER A 236 -11.35 8.28 -12.60
N GLU A 237 -11.79 7.18 -11.98
CA GLU A 237 -12.79 6.25 -12.53
C GLU A 237 -12.39 5.62 -13.89
N ALA A 238 -11.13 5.71 -14.29
CA ALA A 238 -10.64 5.06 -15.51
C ALA A 238 -10.60 3.53 -15.31
N GLU A 239 -10.94 2.79 -16.37
CA GLU A 239 -10.86 1.34 -16.40
C GLU A 239 -9.78 0.91 -17.40
N ALA A 240 -8.67 0.36 -16.89
CA ALA A 240 -7.63 -0.26 -17.68
C ALA A 240 -7.71 -1.79 -17.53
N ARG A 241 -8.03 -2.49 -18.62
CA ARG A 241 -8.02 -3.97 -18.63
C ARG A 241 -6.60 -4.55 -18.66
N GLY A 242 -5.62 -3.73 -19.03
CA GLY A 242 -4.20 -4.03 -18.89
C GLY A 242 -3.59 -3.30 -17.70
N SER A 243 -2.37 -2.83 -17.87
CA SER A 243 -1.53 -2.20 -16.86
C SER A 243 -1.46 -0.68 -17.05
N VAL A 244 -1.12 0.02 -15.98
CA VAL A 244 -0.72 1.43 -16.01
C VAL A 244 0.78 1.49 -15.77
N VAL A 245 1.53 1.95 -16.77
CA VAL A 245 3.00 1.92 -16.77
C VAL A 245 3.54 3.35 -16.71
N LEU A 246 4.20 3.68 -15.60
CA LEU A 246 4.89 4.96 -15.34
C LEU A 246 6.42 4.76 -15.22
N ARG A 247 6.95 3.75 -15.91
CA ARG A 247 8.38 3.38 -15.81
C ARG A 247 9.27 4.54 -16.23
N THR A 248 10.22 4.94 -15.39
CA THR A 248 11.15 6.06 -15.68
C THR A 248 10.47 7.37 -16.08
N THR A 249 9.18 7.52 -15.77
CA THR A 249 8.40 8.73 -16.06
C THR A 249 8.77 9.82 -15.07
N ARG A 250 8.87 11.06 -15.53
CA ARG A 250 8.99 12.23 -14.66
C ARG A 250 7.69 13.02 -14.72
N VAL A 251 7.06 13.19 -13.56
CA VAL A 251 5.81 13.93 -13.42
C VAL A 251 5.98 14.99 -12.34
N GLU A 252 5.71 16.24 -12.70
CA GLU A 252 5.62 17.35 -11.77
C GLU A 252 4.12 17.61 -11.52
N GLY A 253 3.60 17.52 -10.31
CA GLY A 253 2.15 17.62 -10.05
C GLY A 253 1.49 16.30 -9.65
N GLU A 254 0.18 16.36 -9.39
CA GLU A 254 -0.62 15.23 -8.90
C GLU A 254 -0.95 14.24 -10.03
N ILE A 255 -0.78 12.95 -9.75
CA ILE A 255 -1.36 11.85 -10.52
C ILE A 255 -2.58 11.35 -9.75
N ARG A 256 -3.77 11.53 -10.32
CA ARG A 256 -5.03 11.12 -9.71
C ARG A 256 -5.62 9.91 -10.44
N LEU A 257 -5.72 8.80 -9.73
CA LEU A 257 -6.29 7.53 -10.16
C LEU A 257 -7.37 7.08 -9.16
N THR A 258 -8.11 8.05 -8.61
CA THR A 258 -9.15 7.79 -7.60
C THR A 258 -10.25 6.89 -8.19
N ALA A 259 -10.58 5.81 -7.50
CA ALA A 259 -11.54 4.81 -7.95
C ALA A 259 -11.25 4.17 -9.33
N ALA A 260 -10.00 4.25 -9.82
CA ALA A 260 -9.60 3.59 -11.05
C ALA A 260 -9.58 2.06 -10.88
N GLN A 261 -9.90 1.34 -11.96
CA GLN A 261 -9.83 -0.12 -12.03
C GLN A 261 -8.72 -0.54 -12.98
N ILE A 262 -7.69 -1.18 -12.44
CA ILE A 262 -6.51 -1.66 -13.17
C ILE A 262 -6.48 -3.17 -13.03
N ALA A 263 -6.76 -3.89 -14.12
CA ALA A 263 -6.80 -5.35 -14.11
C ALA A 263 -5.42 -6.00 -14.20
N GLY A 264 -4.42 -5.29 -14.75
CA GLY A 264 -3.01 -5.66 -14.72
C GLY A 264 -2.26 -5.00 -13.57
N ASP A 265 -1.05 -4.53 -13.86
CA ASP A 265 -0.12 -3.97 -12.90
C ASP A 265 -0.15 -2.43 -12.90
N MET A 266 0.29 -1.83 -11.79
CA MET A 266 0.63 -0.41 -11.71
C MET A 266 2.15 -0.32 -11.52
N ASP A 267 2.88 0.06 -12.57
CA ASP A 267 4.35 0.02 -12.58
C ASP A 267 4.97 1.42 -12.50
N CYS A 268 5.42 1.81 -11.30
CA CYS A 268 6.13 3.07 -11.05
C CYS A 268 7.67 2.88 -11.00
N SER A 269 8.22 1.81 -11.56
CA SER A 269 9.65 1.50 -11.45
C SER A 269 10.53 2.63 -12.02
N GLY A 270 11.40 3.21 -11.19
CA GLY A 270 12.28 4.32 -11.55
C GLY A 270 11.56 5.64 -11.87
N ALA A 271 10.27 5.75 -11.57
CA ALA A 271 9.51 6.99 -11.77
C ALA A 271 9.94 8.08 -10.79
N VAL A 272 9.84 9.34 -11.20
CA VAL A 272 10.01 10.52 -10.34
C VAL A 272 8.68 11.27 -10.32
N LEU A 273 7.96 11.16 -9.20
CA LEU A 273 6.67 11.81 -8.98
C LEU A 273 6.88 12.95 -7.99
N ASP A 274 6.79 14.20 -8.47
CA ASP A 274 7.11 15.38 -7.66
C ASP A 274 5.93 16.33 -7.53
N HIS A 275 5.35 16.36 -6.33
CA HIS A 275 4.36 17.35 -5.93
C HIS A 275 4.56 17.72 -4.45
N ALA A 276 5.76 18.23 -4.15
CA ALA A 276 6.19 18.54 -2.78
C ALA A 276 5.15 19.40 -2.01
N GLY A 277 4.79 18.94 -0.81
CA GLY A 277 3.81 19.61 0.06
C GLY A 277 2.34 19.33 -0.26
N SER A 278 2.07 18.52 -1.29
CA SER A 278 0.73 18.13 -1.73
C SER A 278 0.73 16.65 -2.14
N THR A 279 -0.32 16.16 -2.79
CA THR A 279 -0.47 14.74 -3.19
C THR A 279 0.24 14.46 -4.51
N ALA A 280 1.27 13.61 -4.49
CA ALA A 280 1.98 13.22 -5.70
C ALA A 280 1.23 12.11 -6.47
N LEU A 281 0.66 11.13 -5.75
CA LEU A 281 -0.08 10.02 -6.34
C LEU A 281 -1.28 9.66 -5.47
N ASP A 282 -2.49 9.87 -6.00
CA ASP A 282 -3.74 9.44 -5.38
C ASP A 282 -4.29 8.19 -6.06
N LEU A 283 -4.25 7.08 -5.35
CA LEU A 283 -4.81 5.78 -5.72
C LEU A 283 -5.98 5.42 -4.79
N SER A 284 -6.60 6.39 -4.12
CA SER A 284 -7.68 6.15 -3.18
C SER A 284 -8.87 5.44 -3.85
N ARG A 285 -9.39 4.38 -3.20
CA ARG A 285 -10.46 3.51 -3.70
C ARG A 285 -10.17 2.79 -5.03
N SER A 286 -8.94 2.84 -5.53
CA SER A 286 -8.57 2.12 -6.75
C SER A 286 -8.47 0.61 -6.51
N THR A 287 -8.65 -0.18 -7.56
CA THR A 287 -8.40 -1.62 -7.54
C THR A 287 -7.29 -1.94 -8.53
N ILE A 288 -6.17 -2.47 -8.05
CA ILE A 288 -5.06 -3.00 -8.83
C ILE A 288 -5.08 -4.52 -8.63
N ARG A 289 -5.55 -5.27 -9.62
CA ARG A 289 -5.65 -6.75 -9.48
C ARG A 289 -4.29 -7.42 -9.51
N GLY A 290 -3.35 -6.89 -10.28
CA GLY A 290 -1.97 -7.36 -10.34
C GLY A 290 -1.09 -6.75 -9.26
N ALA A 291 0.14 -6.41 -9.63
CA ALA A 291 1.17 -5.89 -8.75
C ALA A 291 1.23 -4.35 -8.77
N PHE A 292 1.54 -3.76 -7.62
CA PHE A 292 1.99 -2.38 -7.49
C PHE A 292 3.52 -2.37 -7.35
N PHE A 293 4.23 -1.83 -8.35
CA PHE A 293 5.68 -1.73 -8.34
C PHE A 293 6.16 -0.35 -7.93
N LEU A 294 6.93 -0.28 -6.85
CA LEU A 294 7.58 0.93 -6.35
C LEU A 294 9.06 0.63 -6.03
N ARG A 295 9.85 0.45 -7.10
CA ARG A 295 11.24 -0.06 -7.04
C ARG A 295 12.16 0.64 -8.05
N ARG A 296 13.42 0.20 -8.14
CA ARG A 296 14.48 0.75 -9.01
C ARG A 296 14.69 2.24 -8.77
N ALA A 297 14.84 2.63 -7.51
CA ALA A 297 15.01 4.01 -7.10
C ALA A 297 13.89 4.97 -7.56
N ALA A 298 12.64 4.47 -7.63
CA ALA A 298 11.48 5.32 -7.78
C ALA A 298 11.43 6.35 -6.64
N GLN A 299 10.99 7.57 -6.93
CA GLN A 299 10.92 8.68 -5.98
C GLN A 299 9.51 9.24 -5.96
N VAL A 300 8.90 9.26 -4.77
CA VAL A 300 7.61 9.90 -4.52
C VAL A 300 7.84 11.08 -3.58
N ASN A 301 7.94 12.27 -4.17
CA ASN A 301 8.14 13.54 -3.47
C ASN A 301 6.78 14.21 -3.25
N GLY A 302 6.07 13.77 -2.22
CA GLY A 302 4.72 14.23 -1.89
C GLY A 302 3.90 13.09 -1.32
N MET A 303 2.62 13.36 -1.04
CA MET A 303 1.75 12.36 -0.43
C MET A 303 1.39 11.24 -1.41
N LEU A 304 1.53 10.00 -0.97
CA LEU A 304 1.02 8.79 -1.61
C LEU A 304 -0.25 8.34 -0.88
N ALA A 305 -1.40 8.53 -1.52
CA ALA A 305 -2.68 8.17 -0.96
C ALA A 305 -3.17 6.82 -1.51
N LEU A 306 -3.24 5.80 -0.66
CA LEU A 306 -3.73 4.46 -0.97
C LEU A 306 -5.01 4.14 -0.17
N THR A 307 -5.74 5.18 0.25
CA THR A 307 -6.89 5.05 1.15
C THR A 307 -8.00 4.23 0.50
N GLY A 308 -8.33 3.09 1.09
CA GLY A 308 -9.34 2.17 0.56
C GLY A 308 -8.95 1.48 -0.76
N ALA A 309 -7.67 1.53 -1.16
CA ALA A 309 -7.20 0.82 -2.35
C ALA A 309 -7.16 -0.70 -2.11
N SER A 310 -7.35 -1.48 -3.17
CA SER A 310 -7.19 -2.94 -3.18
C SER A 310 -6.10 -3.33 -4.16
N ILE A 311 -5.03 -3.97 -3.69
CA ILE A 311 -3.84 -4.30 -4.47
C ILE A 311 -3.62 -5.82 -4.43
N GLY A 312 -3.24 -6.45 -5.53
CA GLY A 312 -2.88 -7.87 -5.55
C GLY A 312 -1.60 -8.13 -4.76
N THR A 313 -0.48 -7.65 -5.27
CA THR A 313 0.83 -7.75 -4.61
C THR A 313 1.58 -6.42 -4.62
N ILE A 314 2.48 -6.23 -3.66
CA ILE A 314 3.34 -5.04 -3.58
C ILE A 314 4.78 -5.49 -3.83
N HIS A 315 5.43 -4.86 -4.80
CA HIS A 315 6.86 -5.04 -5.08
C HIS A 315 7.58 -3.72 -4.83
N ASP A 316 8.38 -3.65 -3.77
CA ASP A 316 8.87 -2.36 -3.28
C ASP A 316 10.34 -2.37 -2.85
N GLU A 317 10.93 -1.18 -2.86
CA GLU A 317 12.19 -0.86 -2.21
C GLU A 317 11.93 0.13 -1.07
N ALA A 318 12.53 -0.10 0.11
CA ALA A 318 12.31 0.74 1.29
C ALA A 318 12.60 2.23 1.04
N ALA A 319 13.59 2.53 0.19
CA ALA A 319 13.99 3.89 -0.16
C ALA A 319 13.01 4.60 -1.11
N SER A 320 12.12 3.86 -1.80
CA SER A 320 11.19 4.42 -2.79
C SER A 320 9.87 4.89 -2.20
N TRP A 321 9.57 4.53 -0.95
CA TRP A 321 8.42 5.06 -0.22
C TRP A 321 8.61 6.53 0.14
N PRO A 322 7.53 7.31 0.21
CA PRO A 322 7.60 8.73 0.56
C PRO A 322 8.08 8.92 2.01
N LYS A 323 8.33 10.20 2.34
CA LYS A 323 8.80 10.64 3.65
C LYS A 323 7.74 10.42 4.74
N LEU A 324 8.17 10.50 5.99
CA LEU A 324 7.29 10.41 7.16
C LEU A 324 6.17 11.46 7.08
N GLY A 325 4.92 11.02 7.15
CA GLY A 325 3.71 11.85 7.08
C GLY A 325 3.08 11.97 5.70
N ASP A 326 3.73 11.43 4.67
CA ASP A 326 3.31 11.53 3.28
C ASP A 326 2.81 10.17 2.74
N LEU A 327 2.37 9.26 3.62
CA LEU A 327 1.79 7.96 3.25
C LEU A 327 0.44 7.77 3.93
N LEU A 328 -0.59 7.41 3.16
CA LEU A 328 -1.92 7.06 3.68
C LEU A 328 -2.31 5.63 3.26
N LEU A 329 -2.48 4.73 4.22
CA LEU A 329 -2.86 3.32 3.99
C LEU A 329 -4.20 2.96 4.63
N ASN A 330 -4.98 3.94 5.09
CA ASN A 330 -6.23 3.67 5.80
C ASN A 330 -7.20 2.87 4.90
N ARG A 331 -7.65 1.70 5.37
CA ARG A 331 -8.50 0.75 4.62
C ARG A 331 -7.85 0.16 3.37
N CYS A 332 -6.55 0.38 3.14
CA CYS A 332 -5.82 -0.27 2.07
C CYS A 332 -5.75 -1.79 2.32
N ARG A 333 -5.97 -2.57 1.27
CA ARG A 333 -5.86 -4.04 1.26
C ARG A 333 -4.82 -4.44 0.23
N TYR A 334 -3.96 -5.39 0.59
CA TYR A 334 -2.94 -5.95 -0.29
C TYR A 334 -2.72 -7.43 0.06
N GLY A 335 -2.38 -8.26 -0.93
CA GLY A 335 -2.28 -9.72 -0.75
C GLY A 335 -0.92 -10.21 -0.28
N ALA A 336 0.19 -9.69 -0.82
CA ALA A 336 1.53 -10.11 -0.44
C ALA A 336 2.59 -9.04 -0.74
N PHE A 337 3.76 -9.16 -0.09
CA PHE A 337 4.97 -8.43 -0.45
C PHE A 337 5.93 -9.36 -1.21
N ILE A 338 6.49 -8.89 -2.32
CA ILE A 338 7.44 -9.63 -3.15
C ILE A 338 8.65 -8.72 -3.43
N ASP A 339 9.85 -9.30 -3.53
CA ASP A 339 11.13 -8.61 -3.79
C ASP A 339 11.57 -7.55 -2.73
N GLY A 340 10.74 -7.23 -1.75
CA GLY A 340 11.04 -6.30 -0.65
C GLY A 340 11.25 -6.98 0.71
N PRO A 341 11.59 -6.22 1.77
CA PRO A 341 11.75 -6.76 3.13
C PRO A 341 10.45 -7.41 3.63
N VAL A 342 10.53 -8.60 4.25
CA VAL A 342 9.35 -9.35 4.74
C VAL A 342 9.39 -9.53 6.26
N ASP A 343 10.20 -8.72 6.96
CA ASP A 343 10.31 -8.73 8.42
C ASP A 343 9.37 -7.70 9.08
N ALA A 344 8.98 -7.97 10.32
CA ALA A 344 8.11 -7.06 11.08
C ALA A 344 8.72 -5.69 11.33
N GLU A 345 10.03 -5.59 11.54
CA GLU A 345 10.70 -4.32 11.87
C GLU A 345 10.57 -3.31 10.72
N SER A 346 10.98 -3.73 9.52
CA SER A 346 10.91 -2.92 8.30
C SER A 346 9.48 -2.52 7.94
N ARG A 347 8.51 -3.45 8.08
CA ARG A 347 7.10 -3.16 7.75
C ARG A 347 6.39 -2.33 8.81
N LEU A 348 6.83 -2.38 10.07
CA LEU A 348 6.36 -1.47 11.10
C LEU A 348 6.94 -0.06 10.91
N ASP A 349 8.20 0.09 10.47
CA ASP A 349 8.75 1.40 10.05
C ASP A 349 7.93 1.97 8.89
N TRP A 350 7.64 1.14 7.89
CA TRP A 350 6.78 1.52 6.77
C TRP A 350 5.39 1.99 7.21
N LEU A 351 4.70 1.24 8.09
CA LEU A 351 3.40 1.67 8.63
C LEU A 351 3.48 2.93 9.50
N ALA A 352 4.60 3.15 10.20
CA ALA A 352 4.83 4.32 11.04
C ALA A 352 5.01 5.61 10.22
N ARG A 353 5.21 5.53 8.90
CA ARG A 353 5.22 6.69 7.99
C ARG A 353 3.87 7.36 7.84
N GLN A 354 2.79 6.73 8.29
CA GLN A 354 1.48 7.35 8.33
C GLN A 354 1.39 8.37 9.46
N THR A 355 0.70 9.49 9.23
CA THR A 355 0.35 10.47 10.27
C THR A 355 -1.17 10.60 10.40
N PRO A 356 -1.83 9.69 11.15
CA PRO A 356 -3.27 9.76 11.40
C PRO A 356 -3.72 11.10 12.01
N GLU A 357 -2.84 11.75 12.77
CA GLU A 357 -3.13 13.02 13.45
C GLU A 357 -3.45 14.15 12.46
N ARG A 358 -2.85 14.12 11.25
CA ARG A 358 -3.18 15.08 10.18
C ARG A 358 -4.63 14.93 9.70
N CYS A 359 -5.22 13.75 9.88
CA CYS A 359 -6.59 13.44 9.51
C CYS A 359 -7.54 13.49 10.72
N GLY A 360 -7.12 14.05 11.86
CA GLY A 360 -7.94 14.18 13.07
C GLY A 360 -8.19 12.87 13.82
N GLU A 361 -7.43 11.81 13.51
CA GLU A 361 -7.55 10.49 14.13
C GLU A 361 -6.33 10.19 15.00
N ASP A 362 -6.55 9.54 16.15
CA ASP A 362 -5.47 9.20 17.08
C ASP A 362 -4.65 7.99 16.60
N PHE A 363 -5.29 7.03 15.92
CA PHE A 363 -4.70 5.76 15.53
C PHE A 363 -5.63 4.97 14.58
N TRP A 364 -5.07 4.37 13.53
CA TRP A 364 -5.78 3.44 12.66
C TRP A 364 -5.36 1.98 12.93
N PRO A 365 -6.25 1.14 13.49
CA PRO A 365 -5.92 -0.28 13.73
C PRO A 365 -5.84 -1.12 12.45
N GLN A 366 -6.66 -0.80 11.44
CA GLN A 366 -6.83 -1.63 10.26
C GLN A 366 -5.54 -1.87 9.46
N PRO A 367 -4.65 -0.89 9.22
CA PRO A 367 -3.39 -1.13 8.49
C PRO A 367 -2.50 -2.20 9.15
N TYR A 368 -2.51 -2.26 10.50
CA TYR A 368 -1.74 -3.25 11.26
C TYR A 368 -2.39 -4.64 11.23
N GLU A 369 -3.73 -4.71 11.28
CA GLU A 369 -4.45 -5.98 11.09
C GLU A 369 -4.25 -6.54 9.69
N GLN A 370 -4.29 -5.69 8.66
CA GLN A 370 -4.02 -6.09 7.28
C GLN A 370 -2.60 -6.65 7.14
N LEU A 371 -1.58 -5.96 7.65
CA LEU A 371 -0.19 -6.43 7.60
C LEU A 371 -0.03 -7.79 8.31
N ALA A 372 -0.64 -7.94 9.49
CA ALA A 372 -0.54 -9.18 10.23
C ALA A 372 -1.29 -10.34 9.55
N ALA A 373 -2.41 -10.08 8.88
CA ALA A 373 -3.10 -11.08 8.06
C ALA A 373 -2.22 -11.55 6.89
N VAL A 374 -1.64 -10.61 6.16
CA VAL A 374 -0.72 -10.89 5.04
C VAL A 374 0.48 -11.70 5.49
N PHE A 375 1.13 -11.33 6.60
CA PHE A 375 2.24 -12.12 7.15
C PHE A 375 1.83 -13.55 7.53
N ARG A 376 0.62 -13.78 8.06
CA ARG A 376 0.15 -15.15 8.32
C ARG A 376 -0.05 -15.93 7.03
N GLU A 377 -0.67 -15.33 6.02
CA GLU A 377 -0.88 -15.96 4.71
C GLU A 377 0.44 -16.29 4.01
N MET A 378 1.46 -15.45 4.19
CA MET A 378 2.82 -15.68 3.70
C MET A 378 3.64 -16.66 4.56
N GLY A 379 3.11 -17.16 5.70
CA GLY A 379 3.81 -18.10 6.59
C GLY A 379 4.71 -17.47 7.68
N HIS A 380 4.76 -16.14 7.76
CA HIS A 380 5.54 -15.37 8.74
C HIS A 380 4.78 -15.16 10.07
N GLY A 381 4.51 -16.26 10.77
CA GLY A 381 3.69 -16.24 11.99
C GLY A 381 4.30 -15.51 13.19
N GLU A 382 5.63 -15.40 13.28
CA GLU A 382 6.32 -14.61 14.31
C GLU A 382 6.20 -13.11 14.05
N ASP A 383 6.47 -12.69 12.82
CA ASP A 383 6.33 -11.29 12.40
C ASP A 383 4.89 -10.80 12.52
N ALA A 384 3.91 -11.62 12.11
CA ALA A 384 2.50 -11.31 12.30
C ALA A 384 2.12 -11.06 13.77
N ARG A 385 2.72 -11.81 14.71
CA ARG A 385 2.52 -11.60 16.15
C ARG A 385 3.18 -10.30 16.60
N ALA A 386 4.40 -10.03 16.16
CA ALA A 386 5.12 -8.79 16.50
C ALA A 386 4.34 -7.54 16.06
N VAL A 387 3.79 -7.54 14.84
CA VAL A 387 2.95 -6.44 14.33
C VAL A 387 1.74 -6.19 15.24
N LEU A 388 1.04 -7.25 15.67
CA LEU A 388 -0.14 -7.13 16.51
C LEU A 388 0.17 -6.70 17.94
N VAL A 389 1.36 -7.05 18.46
CA VAL A 389 1.84 -6.50 19.75
C VAL A 389 2.02 -4.99 19.65
N VAL A 390 2.58 -4.49 18.55
CA VAL A 390 2.72 -3.04 18.32
C VAL A 390 1.37 -2.37 18.14
N LYS A 391 0.44 -2.98 17.39
CA LYS A 391 -0.95 -2.52 17.27
C LYS A 391 -1.61 -2.33 18.63
N GLU A 392 -1.59 -3.36 19.48
CA GLU A 392 -2.18 -3.33 20.83
C GLU A 392 -1.57 -2.21 21.69
N ARG A 393 -0.24 -2.05 21.63
CA ARG A 393 0.48 -0.99 22.34
C ARG A 393 0.02 0.40 21.90
N LEU A 394 -0.10 0.65 20.59
CA LEU A 394 -0.54 1.93 20.04
C LEU A 394 -2.02 2.20 20.33
N GLN A 395 -2.89 1.21 20.13
CA GLN A 395 -4.32 1.31 20.39
C GLN A 395 -4.63 1.63 21.86
N ARG A 396 -3.93 0.98 22.79
CA ARG A 396 -4.07 1.23 24.23
C ARG A 396 -3.50 2.61 24.62
N ARG A 397 -2.38 3.04 24.03
CA ARG A 397 -1.85 4.41 24.19
C ARG A 397 -2.89 5.45 23.75
N ALA A 398 -3.53 5.27 22.59
CA ALA A 398 -4.60 6.15 22.11
C ALA A 398 -5.80 6.16 23.07
N ARG A 399 -6.25 4.98 23.56
CA ARG A 399 -7.32 4.87 24.57
C ARG A 399 -6.98 5.61 25.86
N ARG A 400 -5.72 5.56 26.32
CA ARG A 400 -5.26 6.29 27.51
C ARG A 400 -5.26 7.80 27.31
N LYS A 401 -4.87 8.29 26.12
CA LYS A 401 -4.94 9.73 25.78
C LYS A 401 -6.38 10.25 25.85
N ARG A 402 -7.36 9.45 25.43
CA ARG A 402 -8.79 9.78 25.50
C ARG A 402 -9.40 9.76 26.91
N ALA A 403 -8.80 9.05 27.86
CA ALA A 403 -9.35 8.97 29.22
C ALA A 403 -9.20 10.34 29.92
N GLY A 404 -10.28 11.01 30.29
CA GLY A 404 -10.22 12.31 30.99
C GLY A 404 -9.64 12.23 32.41
N ASN A 405 -9.94 11.14 33.14
CA ASN A 405 -9.62 11.01 34.57
C ASN A 405 -8.16 10.52 34.81
N PRO A 406 -7.35 11.23 35.61
CA PRO A 406 -5.96 10.84 35.89
C PRO A 406 -5.82 9.49 36.60
N LEU A 407 -6.73 9.13 37.51
CA LEU A 407 -6.71 7.84 38.19
C LEU A 407 -6.98 6.68 37.22
N LEU A 408 -7.95 6.86 36.31
CA LEU A 408 -8.26 5.87 35.29
C LEU A 408 -7.11 5.70 34.30
N ARG A 409 -6.44 6.80 33.90
CA ARG A 409 -5.23 6.74 33.06
C ARG A 409 -4.12 5.92 33.73
N TRP A 410 -3.87 6.15 35.01
CA TRP A 410 -2.85 5.43 35.76
C TRP A 410 -3.18 3.94 35.88
N LEU A 411 -4.43 3.59 36.21
CA LEU A 411 -4.86 2.20 36.31
C LEU A 411 -4.73 1.47 34.97
N LEU A 412 -5.17 2.10 33.87
CA LEU A 412 -4.98 1.55 32.52
C LEU A 412 -3.50 1.37 32.19
N ALA A 413 -2.64 2.34 32.54
CA ALA A 413 -1.20 2.22 32.31
C ALA A 413 -0.56 1.07 33.09
N ALA A 414 -0.97 0.86 34.35
CA ALA A 414 -0.49 -0.25 35.17
C ALA A 414 -0.91 -1.61 34.58
N VAL A 415 -2.18 -1.77 34.22
CA VAL A 415 -2.70 -3.00 33.61
C VAL A 415 -2.02 -3.28 32.26
N ASP A 416 -1.85 -2.26 31.42
CA ASP A 416 -1.16 -2.38 30.13
C ASP A 416 0.31 -2.79 30.30
N GLY A 417 0.98 -2.28 31.34
CA GLY A 417 2.36 -2.63 31.69
C GLY A 417 2.47 -4.11 32.07
N VAL A 418 1.59 -4.58 32.96
CA VAL A 418 1.55 -5.99 33.38
C VAL A 418 1.30 -6.91 32.19
N LEU A 419 0.28 -6.63 31.35
CA LEU A 419 -0.03 -7.46 30.17
C LEU A 419 1.08 -7.43 29.11
N GLY A 420 1.72 -6.28 28.91
CA GLY A 420 2.83 -6.14 27.98
C GLY A 420 4.07 -6.94 28.40
N ILE A 421 4.41 -6.93 29.69
CA ILE A 421 5.61 -7.59 30.24
C ILE A 421 5.40 -9.10 30.42
N THR A 422 4.21 -9.54 30.82
CA THR A 422 3.96 -10.95 31.18
C THR A 422 3.51 -11.81 30.01
N LEU A 423 2.77 -11.24 29.05
CA LEU A 423 2.12 -12.00 27.97
C LEU A 423 2.34 -11.41 26.57
N ALA A 424 3.06 -10.29 26.45
CA ALA A 424 3.07 -9.48 25.23
C ALA A 424 1.64 -9.25 24.68
N TYR A 425 0.72 -8.82 25.56
CA TYR A 425 -0.70 -8.64 25.25
C TYR A 425 -1.42 -9.92 24.78
N GLY A 426 -1.00 -11.10 25.26
CA GLY A 426 -1.62 -12.39 24.92
C GLY A 426 -1.14 -12.98 23.59
N ARG A 427 -0.10 -12.41 22.97
CA ARG A 427 0.48 -12.89 21.71
C ARG A 427 1.67 -13.83 21.92
N GLN A 428 2.26 -13.87 23.12
CA GLN A 428 3.36 -14.77 23.49
C GLN A 428 3.09 -15.44 24.86
N PRO A 429 2.24 -16.48 24.92
CA PRO A 429 1.85 -17.09 26.20
C PRO A 429 3.02 -17.80 26.92
N LEU A 430 4.05 -18.23 26.18
CA LEU A 430 5.24 -18.86 26.76
C LEU A 430 6.03 -17.94 27.70
N LEU A 431 5.88 -16.62 27.56
CA LEU A 431 6.54 -15.66 28.44
C LEU A 431 6.05 -15.77 29.89
N ALA A 432 4.80 -16.18 30.11
CA ALA A 432 4.28 -16.42 31.45
C ALA A 432 5.05 -17.55 32.17
N PHE A 433 5.47 -18.60 31.44
CA PHE A 433 6.30 -19.66 32.02
C PHE A 433 7.70 -19.17 32.38
N VAL A 434 8.29 -18.27 31.59
CA VAL A 434 9.58 -17.64 31.92
C VAL A 434 9.47 -16.89 33.25
N TRP A 435 8.39 -16.14 33.45
CA TRP A 435 8.12 -15.44 34.72
C TRP A 435 7.87 -16.42 35.88
N LEU A 436 7.12 -17.51 35.65
CA LEU A 436 6.92 -18.55 36.66
C LEU A 436 8.25 -19.19 37.07
N ILE A 437 9.12 -19.53 36.12
CA ILE A 437 10.46 -20.07 36.40
C ILE A 437 11.31 -19.06 37.16
N PHE A 438 11.29 -17.79 36.77
CA PHE A 438 12.02 -16.73 37.48
C PHE A 438 11.58 -16.61 38.94
N PHE A 439 10.27 -16.49 39.20
CA PHE A 439 9.76 -16.40 40.57
C PHE A 439 9.95 -17.70 41.35
N TRP A 440 9.92 -18.86 40.69
CA TRP A 440 10.27 -20.11 41.33
C TRP A 440 11.71 -20.10 41.82
N LEU A 441 12.70 -19.83 40.95
CA LEU A 441 14.11 -19.79 41.32
C LEU A 441 14.42 -18.72 42.38
N LEU A 442 13.78 -17.55 42.30
CA LEU A 442 13.89 -16.51 43.30
C LEU A 442 13.36 -16.97 44.66
N GLY A 443 12.23 -17.68 44.68
CA GLY A 443 11.68 -18.25 45.89
C GLY A 443 12.55 -19.34 46.48
N VAL A 444 13.14 -20.22 45.67
CA VAL A 444 14.13 -21.20 46.12
C VAL A 444 15.29 -20.52 46.85
N ALA A 445 15.85 -19.44 46.28
CA ALA A 445 16.92 -18.69 46.91
C ALA A 445 16.50 -18.06 48.26
N ILE A 446 15.32 -17.44 48.31
CA ILE A 446 14.82 -16.77 49.53
C ILE A 446 14.49 -17.79 50.64
N PHE A 447 13.86 -18.91 50.29
CA PHE A 447 13.49 -19.94 51.27
C PHE A 447 14.67 -20.79 51.71
N ALA A 448 15.65 -21.05 50.84
CA ALA A 448 16.91 -21.67 51.24
C ALA A 448 17.68 -20.77 52.21
N TYR A 449 17.70 -19.46 51.96
CA TYR A 449 18.28 -18.49 52.90
C TYR A 449 17.55 -18.48 54.25
N ALA A 450 16.21 -18.58 54.24
CA ALA A 450 15.42 -18.67 55.46
C ALA A 450 15.69 -19.97 56.24
N GLU A 451 15.78 -21.11 55.56
CA GLU A 451 16.12 -22.40 56.17
C GLU A 451 17.50 -22.35 56.83
N HIS A 452 18.52 -21.87 56.11
CA HIS A 452 19.89 -21.74 56.63
C HIS A 452 19.97 -20.82 57.86
N ARG A 453 19.05 -19.86 58.00
CA ARG A 453 18.96 -18.97 59.16
C ARG A 453 18.07 -19.52 60.28
N GLY A 454 17.55 -20.74 60.16
CA GLY A 454 16.59 -21.33 61.10
C GLY A 454 15.26 -20.55 61.16
N ALA A 455 14.92 -19.83 60.10
CA ALA A 455 13.75 -18.97 59.99
C ALA A 455 12.56 -19.68 59.32
N VAL A 456 12.48 -21.01 59.42
CA VAL A 456 11.35 -21.84 59.02
C VAL A 456 10.83 -22.58 60.26
N MET A 457 9.52 -22.63 60.42
CA MET A 457 8.85 -23.26 61.56
C MET A 457 7.68 -24.14 61.11
N PRO A 458 7.21 -25.08 61.94
CA PRO A 458 5.98 -25.81 61.70
C PRO A 458 4.78 -24.87 61.53
N ASN A 459 3.88 -25.21 60.60
CA ASN A 459 2.67 -24.42 60.34
C ASN A 459 1.55 -24.71 61.38
N SER A 460 1.59 -25.87 62.04
CA SER A 460 0.60 -26.27 63.06
C SER A 460 0.74 -25.46 64.35
N ALA A 461 -0.34 -24.78 64.74
CA ALA A 461 -0.40 -24.04 66.01
C ALA A 461 -0.22 -24.93 67.25
N VAL A 462 -0.57 -26.21 67.15
CA VAL A 462 -0.40 -27.19 68.25
C VAL A 462 1.10 -27.45 68.46
N VAL A 463 1.83 -27.75 67.39
CA VAL A 463 3.28 -28.02 67.44
C VAL A 463 4.05 -26.80 67.91
N LEU A 464 3.65 -25.59 67.49
CA LEU A 464 4.33 -24.35 67.90
C LEU A 464 4.25 -24.05 69.40
N ARG A 465 3.29 -24.62 70.12
CA ARG A 465 3.13 -24.47 71.57
C ARG A 465 3.67 -25.67 72.35
N ALA A 466 4.02 -26.74 71.66
CA ALA A 466 4.43 -27.96 72.29
C ALA A 466 5.88 -27.84 72.86
N PRO A 467 6.18 -28.51 73.99
CA PRO A 467 7.52 -28.47 74.60
C PRO A 467 8.63 -28.88 73.62
N GLU A 468 8.39 -29.86 72.76
CA GLU A 468 9.35 -30.38 71.79
C GLU A 468 9.84 -29.33 70.77
N TRP A 469 9.00 -28.35 70.40
CA TRP A 469 9.40 -27.24 69.54
C TRP A 469 9.97 -26.06 70.34
N THR A 470 9.31 -25.70 71.43
CA THR A 470 9.66 -24.50 72.22
C THR A 470 10.97 -24.65 72.97
N LEU A 471 11.27 -25.84 73.51
CA LEU A 471 12.53 -26.14 74.19
C LEU A 471 13.70 -26.27 73.20
N CYS A 472 13.45 -26.62 71.94
CA CYS A 472 14.47 -26.55 70.88
C CYS A 472 14.85 -25.11 70.51
N GLY A 473 14.13 -24.10 71.00
CA GLY A 473 14.53 -22.70 70.86
C GLY A 473 15.49 -22.20 71.95
N ILE A 474 15.83 -23.07 72.90
CA ILE A 474 16.60 -22.76 74.12
C ILE A 474 17.79 -23.73 74.18
N GLU A 475 18.98 -23.20 74.49
CA GLU A 475 20.19 -24.02 74.63
C GLU A 475 20.10 -24.92 75.87
N THR A 476 20.74 -26.09 75.82
CA THR A 476 20.78 -27.05 76.94
C THR A 476 21.38 -26.48 78.24
N SER A 477 22.13 -25.38 78.14
CA SER A 477 22.73 -24.64 79.27
C SER A 477 21.73 -23.74 80.01
N GLU A 478 20.57 -23.43 79.41
CA GLU A 478 19.55 -22.52 79.94
C GLU A 478 18.33 -23.31 80.44
N GLN A 479 17.88 -23.01 81.66
CA GLN A 479 16.67 -23.61 82.23
C GLN A 479 15.50 -22.63 82.12
N ARG A 480 14.33 -23.09 81.66
CA ARG A 480 13.09 -22.30 81.70
C ARG A 480 11.97 -23.06 82.39
N SER A 481 11.16 -22.32 83.13
CA SER A 481 9.95 -22.86 83.74
C SER A 481 8.79 -22.78 82.74
N LEU A 482 8.17 -23.92 82.44
CA LEU A 482 6.92 -23.97 81.66
C LEU A 482 5.74 -24.04 82.64
N PHE A 483 4.62 -23.40 82.31
CA PHE A 483 3.43 -23.39 83.17
C PHE A 483 2.90 -24.79 83.52
N ALA A 484 3.13 -25.78 82.65
CA ALA A 484 2.66 -27.15 82.81
C ALA A 484 3.69 -28.10 83.46
N THR A 485 4.96 -27.70 83.60
CA THR A 485 6.03 -28.61 84.05
C THR A 485 7.13 -27.82 84.76
N PRO A 486 7.45 -28.12 86.04
CA PRO A 486 8.44 -27.36 86.79
C PRO A 486 9.84 -27.60 86.19
N GLN A 487 10.45 -26.51 85.72
CA GLN A 487 11.84 -26.40 85.23
C GLN A 487 12.27 -27.49 84.23
N THR A 488 12.24 -27.14 82.94
CA THR A 488 12.78 -27.96 81.85
C THR A 488 14.02 -27.30 81.27
N SER A 489 15.09 -28.08 81.06
CA SER A 489 16.28 -27.62 80.34
C SER A 489 15.97 -27.48 78.85
N GLY A 490 16.64 -26.52 78.18
CA GLY A 490 16.60 -26.42 76.73
C GLY A 490 17.06 -27.71 76.03
N LEU A 491 16.65 -27.87 74.77
CA LEU A 491 16.89 -29.08 73.99
C LEU A 491 17.90 -28.88 72.85
N ALA A 492 18.28 -27.63 72.52
CA ALA A 492 19.19 -27.33 71.43
C ALA A 492 20.66 -27.42 71.87
N ALA A 493 21.49 -28.04 71.03
CA ALA A 493 22.94 -27.97 71.18
C ALA A 493 23.46 -26.54 70.88
N PRO A 494 24.66 -26.18 71.36
CA PRO A 494 25.27 -24.89 71.05
C PRO A 494 25.34 -24.64 69.53
N GLU A 495 24.93 -23.46 69.09
CA GLU A 495 24.86 -23.04 67.66
C GLU A 495 23.88 -23.83 66.77
N GLN A 496 23.11 -24.78 67.31
CA GLN A 496 22.12 -25.53 66.55
C GLN A 496 20.87 -24.68 66.29
N THR A 497 20.35 -24.71 65.06
CA THR A 497 19.09 -24.03 64.78
C THR A 497 17.92 -24.76 65.45
N GLN A 498 16.90 -24.01 65.86
CA GLN A 498 15.68 -24.57 66.47
C GLN A 498 15.00 -25.61 65.55
N LEU A 499 15.06 -25.38 64.23
CA LEU A 499 14.52 -26.29 63.23
C LEU A 499 15.30 -27.61 63.20
N ASP A 500 16.64 -27.55 63.20
CA ASP A 500 17.49 -28.74 63.16
C ASP A 500 17.33 -29.56 64.45
N CYS A 501 17.23 -28.91 65.61
CA CYS A 501 16.92 -29.57 66.88
C CYS A 501 15.58 -30.31 66.81
N PHE A 502 14.53 -29.66 66.28
CA PHE A 502 13.21 -30.27 66.17
C PHE A 502 13.19 -31.47 65.23
N ARG A 503 13.88 -31.38 64.08
CA ARG A 503 13.95 -32.48 63.09
C ARG A 503 14.60 -33.76 63.61
N GLN A 504 15.42 -33.66 64.66
CA GLN A 504 16.04 -34.82 65.31
C GLN A 504 15.12 -35.49 66.35
N ARG A 505 13.97 -34.88 66.67
CA ARG A 505 12.99 -35.42 67.61
C ARG A 505 12.08 -36.44 66.94
N TRP A 506 11.67 -37.46 67.69
CA TRP A 506 10.81 -38.51 67.16
C TRP A 506 9.41 -37.98 66.82
N GLU A 507 8.95 -36.93 67.50
CA GLU A 507 7.71 -36.21 67.23
C GLU A 507 7.71 -35.57 65.81
N ALA A 508 8.89 -35.20 65.30
CA ALA A 508 9.06 -34.64 63.96
C ALA A 508 9.18 -35.72 62.86
N SER A 509 9.16 -37.01 63.20
CA SER A 509 9.28 -38.11 62.21
C SER A 509 8.17 -38.13 61.17
N SER A 510 7.02 -37.54 61.48
CA SER A 510 5.86 -37.40 60.57
C SER A 510 5.96 -36.18 59.64
N TYR A 511 6.95 -35.30 59.83
CA TYR A 511 7.14 -34.11 59.01
C TYR A 511 8.06 -34.43 57.81
N PRO A 512 7.66 -34.05 56.58
CA PRO A 512 8.55 -34.16 55.43
C PRO A 512 9.74 -33.20 55.61
N ALA A 513 10.93 -33.62 55.16
CA ALA A 513 12.08 -32.72 55.09
C ALA A 513 11.71 -31.44 54.32
N PHE A 514 12.08 -30.28 54.88
CA PHE A 514 11.89 -29.02 54.19
C PHE A 514 12.72 -29.03 52.90
N SER A 515 12.08 -28.68 51.78
CA SER A 515 12.75 -28.53 50.50
C SER A 515 12.42 -27.16 49.94
N PRO A 516 13.38 -26.22 49.86
CA PRO A 516 13.15 -24.90 49.28
C PRO A 516 12.57 -24.94 47.86
N TRP A 517 12.99 -25.93 47.07
CA TRP A 517 12.52 -26.20 45.71
C TRP A 517 11.01 -26.51 45.68
N MET A 518 10.60 -27.50 46.46
CA MET A 518 9.21 -27.94 46.51
C MET A 518 8.33 -26.92 47.25
N TYR A 519 8.83 -26.30 48.31
CA TYR A 519 8.11 -25.27 49.06
C TYR A 519 7.81 -24.05 48.19
N SER A 520 8.79 -23.59 47.38
CA SER A 520 8.55 -22.48 46.45
C SER A 520 7.56 -22.85 45.36
N LEU A 521 7.64 -24.07 44.82
CA LEU A 521 6.73 -24.55 43.78
C LEU A 521 5.28 -24.67 44.29
N ASP A 522 5.10 -25.22 45.50
CA ASP A 522 3.82 -25.37 46.22
C ASP A 522 3.19 -24.02 46.59
N THR A 523 4.01 -22.99 46.78
CA THR A 523 3.55 -21.61 47.00
C THR A 523 3.17 -20.93 45.67
N LEU A 524 3.92 -21.19 44.60
CA LEU A 524 3.73 -20.54 43.29
C LEU A 524 2.57 -21.12 42.48
N LEU A 525 2.31 -22.42 42.56
CA LEU A 525 1.30 -23.11 41.76
C LEU A 525 0.10 -23.47 42.64
N PRO A 526 -0.91 -22.61 42.76
CA PRO A 526 -1.97 -22.77 43.77
C PRO A 526 -2.84 -24.02 43.57
N VAL A 527 -2.91 -24.53 42.34
CA VAL A 527 -3.70 -25.71 41.97
C VAL A 527 -3.00 -27.03 42.37
N LEU A 528 -1.68 -27.00 42.59
CA LEU A 528 -0.92 -28.16 43.05
C LEU A 528 -0.77 -28.08 44.57
N ASP A 529 -1.05 -29.18 45.27
CA ASP A 529 -0.70 -29.34 46.68
C ASP A 529 0.42 -30.37 46.79
N MET A 530 1.62 -29.89 47.08
CA MET A 530 2.81 -30.73 47.25
C MET A 530 3.12 -30.99 48.73
N GLY A 531 2.25 -30.52 49.63
CA GLY A 531 2.31 -30.75 51.08
C GLY A 531 3.31 -29.87 51.85
N GLN A 532 4.29 -29.24 51.20
CA GLN A 532 5.34 -28.47 51.89
C GLN A 532 4.77 -27.26 52.65
N ARG A 533 3.84 -26.50 52.06
CA ARG A 533 3.17 -25.34 52.69
C ARG A 533 2.24 -25.73 53.84
N THR A 534 1.77 -26.97 53.85
CA THR A 534 0.89 -27.50 54.90
C THR A 534 1.68 -27.78 56.18
N PHE A 535 2.93 -28.21 56.06
CA PHE A 535 3.80 -28.53 57.20
C PHE A 535 4.67 -27.34 57.66
N TRP A 536 5.12 -26.49 56.75
CA TRP A 536 6.14 -25.47 57.04
C TRP A 536 5.64 -24.05 56.78
N ARG A 537 6.15 -23.08 57.55
CA ARG A 537 5.93 -21.64 57.31
C ARG A 537 7.15 -20.80 57.73
N PRO A 538 7.44 -19.67 57.08
CA PRO A 538 8.53 -18.78 57.50
C PRO A 538 8.27 -18.14 58.87
N ASN A 539 9.33 -17.95 59.66
CA ASN A 539 9.27 -17.36 60.99
C ASN A 539 9.76 -15.91 61.02
N PRO A 540 8.86 -14.90 61.08
CA PRO A 540 9.26 -13.49 61.04
C PRO A 540 10.13 -13.03 62.21
N SER A 541 10.15 -13.78 63.31
CA SER A 541 10.92 -13.45 64.52
C SER A 541 12.43 -13.76 64.39
N LYS A 542 12.84 -14.51 63.36
CA LYS A 542 14.26 -14.84 63.10
C LYS A 542 14.83 -13.99 61.96
N PRO A 543 16.15 -13.72 61.94
CA PRO A 543 16.80 -13.01 60.83
C PRO A 543 16.50 -13.67 59.47
N GLY A 544 16.09 -12.88 58.47
CA GLY A 544 15.68 -13.38 57.16
C GLY A 544 14.22 -13.86 57.07
N GLY A 545 13.58 -14.20 58.18
CA GLY A 545 12.21 -14.71 58.19
C GLY A 545 11.15 -13.68 57.81
N ARG A 546 11.36 -12.38 58.10
CA ARG A 546 10.47 -11.31 57.65
C ARG A 546 10.50 -11.13 56.12
N VAL A 547 11.65 -11.34 55.50
CA VAL A 547 11.77 -11.31 54.03
C VAL A 547 11.05 -12.53 53.44
N ALA A 548 11.28 -13.70 54.02
CA ALA A 548 10.68 -14.95 53.56
C ALA A 548 9.14 -14.97 53.70
N ILE A 549 8.57 -14.46 54.80
CA ILE A 549 7.11 -14.41 54.95
C ILE A 549 6.45 -13.41 53.99
N ASN A 550 7.09 -12.25 53.76
CA ASN A 550 6.60 -11.27 52.80
C ASN A 550 6.66 -11.82 51.38
N TYR A 551 7.75 -12.52 51.04
CA TYR A 551 7.90 -13.18 49.75
C TYR A 551 6.89 -14.33 49.58
N PHE A 552 6.60 -15.10 50.62
CA PHE A 552 5.57 -16.14 50.59
C PHE A 552 4.20 -15.59 50.18
N TYR A 553 3.76 -14.47 50.79
CA TYR A 553 2.51 -13.82 50.39
C TYR A 553 2.57 -13.28 48.96
N PHE A 554 3.68 -12.61 48.60
CA PHE A 554 3.89 -12.11 47.24
C PHE A 554 3.85 -13.23 46.19
N GLN A 555 4.56 -14.33 46.45
CA GLN A 555 4.65 -15.48 45.55
C GLN A 555 3.30 -16.18 45.40
N SER A 556 2.49 -16.23 46.47
CA SER A 556 1.12 -16.75 46.40
C SER A 556 0.24 -15.92 45.46
N VAL A 557 0.30 -14.58 45.59
CA VAL A 557 -0.51 -13.66 44.75
C VAL A 557 -0.04 -13.69 43.29
N ILE A 558 1.26 -13.62 43.05
CA ILE A 558 1.80 -13.65 41.67
C ILE A 558 1.58 -15.01 41.02
N GLY A 559 1.61 -16.10 41.79
CA GLY A 559 1.30 -17.45 41.34
C GLY A 559 -0.11 -17.58 40.79
N TRP A 560 -1.11 -17.11 41.52
CA TRP A 560 -2.49 -17.00 41.04
C TRP A 560 -2.60 -16.14 39.78
N ALA A 561 -2.01 -14.94 39.80
CA ALA A 561 -2.08 -14.01 38.69
C ALA A 561 -1.47 -14.60 37.40
N LEU A 562 -0.24 -15.11 37.47
CA LEU A 562 0.47 -15.69 36.31
C LEU A 562 -0.20 -16.97 35.82
N SER A 563 -0.72 -17.82 36.71
CA SER A 563 -1.45 -19.04 36.31
C SER A 563 -2.72 -18.71 35.54
N LEU A 564 -3.53 -17.77 36.04
CA LEU A 564 -4.74 -17.32 35.35
C LEU A 564 -4.40 -16.62 34.03
N LEU A 565 -3.36 -15.80 33.99
CA LEU A 565 -2.89 -15.13 32.79
C LEU A 565 -2.37 -16.13 31.74
N ALA A 566 -1.65 -17.17 32.15
CA ALA A 566 -1.20 -18.23 31.24
C ALA A 566 -2.42 -18.95 30.62
N VAL A 567 -3.38 -19.38 31.44
CA VAL A 567 -4.63 -20.02 30.96
C VAL A 567 -5.38 -19.09 30.00
N ALA A 568 -5.54 -17.81 30.35
CA ALA A 568 -6.22 -16.82 29.53
C ALA A 568 -5.45 -16.51 28.22
N GLY A 569 -4.12 -16.57 28.23
CA GLY A 569 -3.27 -16.42 27.05
C GLY A 569 -3.40 -17.60 26.08
N PHE A 570 -3.40 -18.84 26.60
CA PHE A 570 -3.58 -20.05 25.79
C PHE A 570 -5.00 -20.22 25.26
N SER A 571 -6.02 -19.87 26.05
CA SER A 571 -7.42 -19.90 25.62
C SER A 571 -7.77 -18.79 24.62
N GLY A 572 -6.89 -17.79 24.46
CA GLY A 572 -7.12 -16.65 23.57
C GLY A 572 -8.05 -15.59 24.16
N LEU A 573 -8.54 -15.73 25.40
CA LEU A 573 -9.42 -14.76 26.06
C LEU A 573 -8.79 -13.36 26.22
N VAL A 574 -7.45 -13.27 26.26
CA VAL A 574 -6.73 -11.99 26.35
C VAL A 574 -6.64 -11.29 24.99
N LYS A 575 -6.83 -12.02 23.87
CA LYS A 575 -6.79 -11.43 22.53
C LYS A 575 -8.06 -10.60 22.38
N SER A 576 -7.94 -9.28 22.36
CA SER A 576 -9.05 -8.44 21.90
C SER A 576 -9.34 -8.77 20.43
N PRO A 577 -10.63 -8.92 20.05
CA PRO A 577 -11.03 -9.23 18.68
C PRO A 577 -10.57 -8.16 17.69
#